data_AF-A0A6J5FX74-F1
#
_entry.id   AF-A0A6J5FX74-F1
#
_cell.length_a   1.000
_cell.length_b   1.000
_cell.length_c   1.000
_cell.angle_alpha   90.00
_cell.angle_beta   90.00
_cell.angle_gamma   90.00
#
_symmetry.space_group_name_H-M   'P 1'
#
loop_
_entity.id
_entity.type
_entity.pdbx_description
1 polymer ?
#
loop_
_entity_poly.entity_id
_entity_poly.type
_entity_poly.pdbx_seq_one_letter_code
_entity_poly.pdbx_strand_id
1 'polypeptide(L)' 'MKKRYLSAVPMGRLGQPHEIAATIEFLLSEAAAFMTGQTLYVDGGASIGKLAF' A
#
# COMPACT_ATOMS: atom_id res chain seq x y z
N MET A 1 -19.91 3.02 -6.63
CA MET A 1 -18.50 3.44 -6.39
C MET A 1 -17.57 2.29 -5.99
N LYS A 2 -17.84 1.51 -4.94
CA LYS A 2 -16.97 0.41 -4.46
C LYS A 2 -16.43 -0.52 -5.56
N LYS A 3 -17.30 -1.00 -6.47
CA LYS A 3 -16.91 -1.88 -7.60
C LYS A 3 -15.86 -1.28 -8.53
N ARG A 4 -15.94 0.03 -8.80
CA ARG A 4 -15.02 0.71 -9.73
C ARG A 4 -13.64 0.90 -9.10
N TYR A 5 -13.60 1.19 -7.80
CA TYR A 5 -12.35 1.28 -7.03
C TYR A 5 -11.65 -0.09 -6.95
N LEU A 6 -12.37 -1.14 -6.55
CA LEU A 6 -11.80 -2.50 -6.45
C LEU A 6 -11.29 -3.02 -7.81
N SER A 7 -11.88 -2.59 -8.92
CA SER A 7 -11.39 -2.97 -10.26
C SER A 7 -10.01 -2.43 -10.62
N ALA A 8 -9.51 -1.44 -9.87
CA ALA A 8 -8.19 -0.86 -10.03
C ALA A 8 -7.20 -1.37 -8.98
N VAL A 9 -7.63 -2.18 -8.00
CA VAL A 9 -6.79 -2.76 -6.95
C VAL A 9 -6.52 -4.23 -7.33
N PRO A 10 -5.29 -4.60 -7.76
CA PRO A 10 -4.95 -5.98 -8.12
C PRO A 10 -5.31 -7.00 -7.03
N MET A 11 -5.13 -6.66 -5.75
CA MET A 11 -5.52 -7.54 -4.63
C MET A 11 -7.04 -7.71 -4.45
N GLY A 12 -7.87 -7.00 -5.21
CA GLY A 12 -9.32 -7.20 -5.28
C GLY A 12 -10.11 -6.84 -4.01
N ARG A 13 -9.45 -6.27 -3.00
CA ARG A 13 -10.06 -5.90 -1.71
C ARG A 13 -9.59 -4.54 -1.22
N LEU A 14 -10.31 -3.98 -0.25
CA LEU A 14 -9.84 -2.83 0.50
C LEU A 14 -8.79 -3.28 1.53
N GLY A 15 -7.77 -2.44 1.69
CA GLY A 15 -6.86 -2.53 2.82
C GLY A 15 -7.59 -2.28 4.14
N GLN A 16 -7.08 -2.88 5.20
CA GLN A 16 -7.53 -2.67 6.56
C GLN A 16 -6.61 -1.68 7.27
N PRO A 17 -7.11 -0.90 8.26
CA PRO A 17 -6.29 0.07 8.98
C PRO A 17 -5.00 -0.51 9.59
N HIS A 18 -5.05 -1.75 10.08
CA HIS A 18 -3.89 -2.40 10.69
C HIS A 18 -2.75 -2.69 9.68
N GLU A 19 -3.06 -2.84 8.39
CA GLU A 19 -2.05 -3.06 7.35
C GLU A 19 -1.22 -1.80 7.10
N ILE A 20 -1.86 -0.63 7.20
CA ILE A 20 -1.16 0.67 7.18
C ILE A 20 -0.35 0.85 8.46
N ALA A 21 -0.96 0.56 9.61
CA ALA A 21 -0.30 0.69 10.92
C ALA A 21 0.97 -0.17 11.02
N ALA A 22 0.93 -1.41 10.53
CA ALA A 22 2.10 -2.30 10.53
C ALA A 22 3.27 -1.74 9.69
N THR A 23 2.97 -1.08 8.57
CA THR A 23 4.01 -0.43 7.76
C THR A 23 4.62 0.76 8.51
N ILE A 24 3.80 1.55 9.20
CA ILE A 24 4.27 2.66 10.04
C ILE A 24 5.13 2.13 11.19
N GLU A 25 4.69 1.08 11.87
CA GLU A 25 5.43 0.43 12.95
C GLU A 25 6.81 -0.05 12.47
N PHE A 26 6.88 -0.69 11.31
CA PHE A 26 8.16 -1.06 10.69
C PHE A 26 9.06 0.15 10.45
N LEU A 27 8.54 1.22 9.85
CA LEU A 27 9.32 2.44 9.57
C LEU A 27 9.81 3.16 10.83
N LEU A 28 9.11 3.00 11.96
CA LEU A 28 9.53 3.53 13.26
C LEU A 28 10.47 2.60 14.02
N SER A 29 10.68 1.38 13.53
CA SER A 29 11.54 0.39 14.19
C SER A 29 13.01 0.54 13.79
N GLU A 30 13.91 -0.04 14.61
CA GLU A 30 15.35 -0.14 14.30
C GLU A 30 15.64 -0.88 12.98
N ALA A 31 14.72 -1.75 12.53
CA ALA A 31 14.88 -2.46 11.27
C ALA A 31 14.88 -1.53 10.05
N ALA A 32 14.31 -0.32 10.17
CA ALA A 32 14.27 0.69 9.13
C ALA A 32 15.32 1.80 9.33
N ALA A 33 16.30 1.65 10.23
CA ALA A 33 17.20 2.74 10.65
C ALA A 33 18.02 3.41 9.52
N PHE A 34 18.20 2.74 8.39
CA PHE A 34 18.90 3.29 7.23
C PHE A 34 17.98 3.64 6.04
N MET A 35 16.66 3.60 6.25
CA MET A 35 15.66 3.94 5.24
C MET A 35 15.26 5.41 5.39
N THR A 36 15.52 6.21 4.35
CA THR A 36 15.09 7.61 4.29
C THR A 36 14.80 8.04 2.85
N GLY A 37 14.02 9.11 2.69
CA GLY A 37 13.65 9.68 1.40
C GLY A 37 12.77 8.78 0.52
N GLN A 38 12.15 7.75 1.09
CA GLN A 38 11.31 6.81 0.34
C GLN A 38 9.82 7.13 0.50
N THR A 39 9.07 6.93 -0.59
CA THR A 39 7.60 6.88 -0.57
C THR A 39 7.19 5.42 -0.76
N LEU A 40 6.51 4.85 0.23
CA LEU A 40 6.02 3.48 0.18
C LEU A 40 4.49 3.45 -0.01
N TYR A 41 4.04 2.85 -1.11
CA TYR A 41 2.62 2.65 -1.38
C TYR A 41 2.11 1.36 -0.72
N VAL A 42 1.11 1.49 0.15
CA VAL A 42 0.44 0.37 0.83
C VAL A 42 -1.02 0.33 0.38
N ASP A 43 -1.24 -0.09 -0.87
CA ASP A 43 -2.51 0.14 -1.57
C ASP A 43 -3.05 -1.09 -2.30
N GLY A 44 -2.49 -2.26 -2.03
CA GLY A 44 -2.87 -3.51 -2.69
C GLY A 44 -2.61 -3.53 -4.20
N GLY A 45 -1.67 -2.70 -4.66
CA GLY A 45 -1.26 -2.54 -6.05
C GLY A 45 -2.06 -1.47 -6.82
N ALA A 46 -2.85 -0.64 -6.15
CA ALA A 46 -3.68 0.38 -6.82
C ALA A 46 -2.85 1.38 -7.65
N SER A 47 -1.66 1.75 -7.19
CA SER A 47 -0.76 2.69 -7.87
C SER A 47 -0.13 2.13 -9.14
N ILE A 48 -0.13 0.81 -9.32
CA ILE A 48 0.33 0.12 -10.55
C ILE A 48 -0.83 -0.52 -11.33
N GLY A 49 -2.02 -0.56 -10.73
CA GLY A 49 -3.22 -1.16 -11.31
C GLY A 49 -3.73 -0.38 -12.52
N LYS A 50 -4.09 -1.11 -13.58
CA LYS A 50 -4.52 -0.58 -14.89
C LYS A 50 -3.53 0.36 -15.61
N LEU A 51 -2.25 0.34 -15.22
CA LEU A 51 -1.13 0.54 -16.14
C LEU A 51 -0.70 -0.83 -16.69
N ALA A 52 -1.61 -1.47 -17.42
CA ALA A 52 -1.26 -2.45 -18.42
C ALA A 52 -1.66 -1.80 -19.74
N PHE A 53 -0.66 -1.44 -20.54
CA PHE A 53 -0.80 -1.04 -21.93
C PHE A 53 -1.62 -2.08 -22.69
#